data_AF-C7R917-F1
#
_entry.id   AF-C7R917-F1
#
_cell.length_a   1.000
_cell.length_b   1.000
_cell.length_c   1.000
_cell.angle_alpha   90.00
_cell.angle_beta   90.00
_cell.angle_gamma   90.00
#
_symmetry.space_group_name_H-M   'P 1'
#
loop_
_entity.id
_entity.type
_entity.pdbx_description
1 polymer ?
#
loop_
_entity_poly.entity_id
_entity_poly.type
_entity_poly.pdbx_seq_one_letter_code
_entity_poly.pdbx_strand_id
1 'polypeptide(L)'
;MKKSIVVLSVIFGLATGAAYAGDADVLKQQDVRACEAQTQQKANQKGQQAEKSCECEIDNTDYEALAEAKKKGDLAKIQKIKQEAKEACTE
;
A
#
# COMPACT_ATOMS: atom_id res chain seq x y z
N MET A 1 -51.74 -0.03 -21.88
CA MET A 1 -51.71 0.39 -20.46
C MET A 1 -50.34 0.08 -19.90
N LYS A 2 -49.68 1.09 -19.32
CA LYS A 2 -48.33 1.03 -18.74
C LYS A 2 -48.37 0.24 -17.44
N LYS A 3 -47.46 -0.70 -17.22
CA LYS A 3 -47.11 -1.20 -15.89
C LYS A 3 -45.60 -1.21 -15.75
N SER A 4 -45.08 -0.03 -15.44
CA SER A 4 -43.77 0.13 -14.83
C SER A 4 -43.77 -0.61 -13.50
N ILE A 5 -42.85 -1.54 -13.31
CA ILE A 5 -42.46 -1.99 -11.98
C ILE A 5 -40.96 -1.76 -11.86
N VAL A 6 -40.67 -1.07 -10.77
CA VAL A 6 -39.49 -0.28 -10.47
C VAL A 6 -38.30 -1.19 -10.20
N VAL A 7 -37.18 -0.83 -10.79
CA VAL A 7 -35.84 -1.33 -10.52
C VAL A 7 -35.53 -1.14 -9.03
N LEU A 8 -35.49 -2.23 -8.26
CA LEU A 8 -34.87 -2.22 -6.93
C LEU A 8 -33.35 -2.24 -7.10
N SER A 9 -32.80 -1.09 -7.42
CA SER A 9 -31.38 -0.80 -7.28
C SER A 9 -31.06 -0.79 -5.78
N VAL A 10 -30.69 -1.94 -5.24
CA VAL A 10 -30.03 -2.03 -3.93
C VAL A 10 -28.62 -1.49 -4.11
N ILE A 11 -28.52 -0.16 -4.05
CA ILE A 11 -27.28 0.54 -3.78
C ILE A 11 -26.98 0.22 -2.31
N PHE A 12 -26.32 -0.91 -2.07
CA PHE A 12 -25.72 -1.16 -0.76
C PHE A 12 -24.61 -0.14 -0.62
N GLY A 13 -24.89 0.85 0.22
CA GLY A 13 -24.09 2.04 0.41
C GLY A 13 -22.62 1.71 0.59
N LEU A 14 -21.79 2.52 -0.06
CA LEU A 14 -20.45 2.83 0.38
C LEU A 14 -20.49 3.04 1.90
N ALA A 15 -20.05 2.04 2.66
CA ALA A 15 -19.65 2.22 4.04
C ALA A 15 -18.46 3.18 3.99
N THR A 16 -18.77 4.45 4.16
CA THR A 16 -17.83 5.53 4.43
C THR A 16 -16.91 5.13 5.57
N GLY A 17 -15.62 5.38 5.34
CA GLY A 17 -14.52 4.98 6.17
C GLY A 17 -14.72 5.23 7.67
N ALA A 18 -14.29 4.23 8.43
CA ALA A 18 -13.90 4.43 9.80
C ALA A 18 -12.67 3.56 10.04
N ALA A 19 -11.57 4.23 10.36
CA ALA A 19 -10.40 3.72 11.07
C ALA A 19 -9.53 2.65 10.36
N TYR A 20 -8.64 3.08 9.45
CA TYR A 20 -7.51 2.23 9.02
C TYR A 20 -6.13 2.91 9.11
N ALA A 21 -6.00 4.00 9.87
CA ALA A 21 -4.69 4.60 10.13
C ALA A 21 -3.72 3.61 10.82
N GLY A 22 -4.23 2.79 11.75
CA GLY A 22 -3.38 1.89 12.55
C GLY A 22 -2.65 0.80 11.76
N ASP A 23 -3.31 0.15 10.79
CA ASP A 23 -2.68 -0.93 10.02
C ASP A 23 -1.69 -0.38 8.98
N ALA A 24 -2.00 0.77 8.38
CA ALA A 24 -1.10 1.46 7.45
C ALA A 24 0.17 1.96 8.15
N ASP A 25 0.03 2.59 9.32
CA ASP A 25 1.15 3.04 10.15
C ASP A 25 2.05 1.88 10.60
N VAL A 26 1.46 0.74 10.98
CA VAL A 26 2.23 -0.45 11.37
C VAL A 26 3.01 -1.02 10.19
N LEU A 27 2.41 -1.10 9.00
CA LEU A 27 3.11 -1.54 7.79
C LEU A 27 4.25 -0.58 7.42
N LYS A 28 4.00 0.73 7.49
CA LYS A 28 5.03 1.74 7.23
C LYS A 28 6.19 1.63 8.23
N GLN A 29 5.90 1.49 9.53
CA GLN A 29 6.95 1.30 10.53
C GLN A 29 7.75 0.00 10.34
N GLN A 30 7.11 -1.08 9.88
CA GLN A 30 7.82 -2.32 9.60
C GLN A 30 8.78 -2.16 8.43
N ASP A 31 8.35 -1.50 7.35
CA ASP A 31 9.21 -1.25 6.20
C ASP A 31 10.35 -0.29 6.55
N VAL A 32 10.10 0.78 7.33
CA VAL A 32 11.16 1.68 7.83
C VAL A 32 12.21 0.92 8.64
N ARG A 33 11.80 0.07 9.60
CA ARG A 33 12.77 -0.72 10.38
C ARG A 33 13.53 -1.73 9.51
N ALA A 34 12.86 -2.35 8.55
CA ALA A 34 13.52 -3.25 7.60
C ALA A 34 14.54 -2.50 6.75
N CYS A 35 14.23 -1.26 6.39
CA CYS A 35 15.10 -0.33 5.67
C CYS A 35 16.37 -0.02 6.46
N GLU A 36 16.19 0.50 7.68
CA GLU A 36 17.28 0.86 8.60
C GLU A 36 18.19 -0.33 8.90
N ALA A 37 17.59 -1.52 9.10
CA ALA A 37 18.35 -2.76 9.31
C ALA A 37 19.18 -3.14 8.07
N GLN A 38 18.66 -2.91 6.87
CA GLN A 38 19.37 -3.19 5.63
C GLN A 38 20.58 -2.26 5.43
N THR A 39 20.47 -0.99 5.84
CA THR A 39 21.60 -0.06 5.80
C THR A 39 22.67 -0.42 6.83
N GLN A 40 22.27 -0.74 8.07
CA GLN A 40 23.21 -1.11 9.13
C GLN A 40 24.02 -2.37 8.79
N GLN A 41 23.43 -3.33 8.07
CA GLN A 41 24.16 -4.50 7.58
C GLN A 41 25.13 -4.22 6.43
N LYS A 42 24.98 -3.09 5.74
CA LYS A 42 25.78 -2.72 4.56
C LYS A 42 26.49 -1.39 4.81
N ALA A 43 27.45 -1.34 5.73
CA ALA A 43 28.23 -0.13 6.07
C ALA A 43 29.12 0.47 4.92
N ASN A 44 28.90 0.09 3.67
CA ASN A 44 29.64 0.54 2.48
C ASN A 44 28.75 1.46 1.60
N GLN A 45 29.31 2.10 0.55
CA GLN A 45 28.53 2.91 -0.42
C GLN A 45 27.29 2.20 -0.99
N LYS A 46 27.31 0.86 -1.09
CA LYS A 46 26.14 0.05 -1.49
C LYS A 46 24.99 0.07 -0.48
N GLY A 47 25.26 0.30 0.80
CA GLY A 47 24.22 0.48 1.82
C GLY A 47 23.55 1.83 1.71
N GLN A 48 24.30 2.91 1.46
CA GLN A 48 23.72 4.25 1.26
C GLN A 48 22.82 4.31 0.01
N GLN A 49 23.19 3.60 -1.06
CA GLN A 49 22.32 3.50 -2.24
C GLN A 49 21.08 2.64 -1.95
N ALA A 50 21.23 1.56 -1.19
CA ALA A 50 20.11 0.71 -0.78
C ALA A 50 19.14 1.42 0.17
N GLU A 51 19.65 2.28 1.06
CA GLU A 51 18.85 3.13 1.96
C GLU A 51 17.99 4.10 1.16
N LYS A 52 18.58 4.84 0.23
CA LYS A 52 17.84 5.81 -0.60
C LYS A 52 16.76 5.15 -1.45
N SER A 53 17.05 4.00 -2.06
CA SER A 53 16.04 3.26 -2.83
C SER A 53 14.91 2.77 -1.93
N CYS A 54 15.23 2.36 -0.70
CA CYS A 54 14.26 1.84 0.24
C CYS A 54 13.40 2.94 0.91
N GLU A 55 13.99 4.08 1.29
CA GLU A 55 13.23 5.27 1.72
C GLU A 55 12.28 5.75 0.62
N CYS A 56 12.76 5.76 -0.63
CA CYS A 56 11.92 6.11 -1.77
C CYS A 56 10.75 5.13 -1.94
N GLU A 57 10.99 3.81 -1.85
CA GLU A 57 9.92 2.81 -1.95
C GLU A 57 8.88 3.00 -0.84
N ILE A 58 9.32 3.33 0.39
CA ILE A 58 8.42 3.62 1.53
C ILE A 58 7.58 4.85 1.25
N ASP A 59 8.18 5.95 0.79
CA ASP A 59 7.43 7.18 0.55
C ASP A 59 6.47 7.09 -0.65
N ASN A 60 6.76 6.22 -1.61
CA ASN A 60 5.89 5.96 -2.77
C ASN A 60 4.90 4.81 -2.55
N THR A 61 4.95 4.10 -1.42
CA THR A 61 4.00 3.02 -1.12
C THR A 61 2.71 3.58 -0.54
N ASP A 62 1.59 3.32 -1.23
CA ASP A 62 0.25 3.56 -0.67
C ASP A 62 -0.09 2.49 0.38
N TYR A 63 0.28 2.78 1.63
CA TYR A 63 0.09 1.88 2.77
C TYR A 63 -1.36 1.64 3.14
N GLU A 64 -2.25 2.61 2.88
CA GLU A 64 -3.68 2.41 3.10
C GLU A 64 -4.23 1.41 2.08
N ALA A 65 -3.90 1.57 0.80
CA ALA A 65 -4.28 0.61 -0.24
C ALA A 65 -3.63 -0.76 -0.03
N LEU A 66 -2.40 -0.80 0.48
CA LEU A 66 -1.68 -2.05 0.79
C LEU A 66 -2.33 -2.79 1.96
N ALA A 67 -2.68 -2.08 3.04
CA ALA A 67 -3.38 -2.65 4.19
C ALA A 67 -4.74 -3.22 3.77
N GLU A 68 -5.51 -2.47 2.98
CA GLU A 68 -6.78 -2.93 2.43
C GLU A 68 -6.62 -4.17 1.54
N ALA A 69 -5.62 -4.19 0.66
CA ALA A 69 -5.37 -5.30 -0.24
C ALA A 69 -4.95 -6.57 0.53
N LYS A 70 -4.11 -6.44 1.56
CA LYS A 70 -3.73 -7.53 2.48
C LYS A 70 -4.94 -8.11 3.20
N LYS A 71 -5.83 -7.26 3.72
CA LYS A 71 -7.06 -7.69 4.39
C LYS A 71 -8.01 -8.43 3.46
N LYS A 72 -8.12 -7.98 2.21
CA LYS A 72 -8.96 -8.60 1.16
C LYS A 72 -8.32 -9.85 0.55
N GLY A 73 -7.05 -10.14 0.86
CA GLY A 73 -6.29 -11.22 0.22
C GLY A 73 -6.01 -10.97 -1.27
N ASP A 74 -6.05 -9.71 -1.71
CA ASP A 74 -5.87 -9.33 -3.11
C ASP A 74 -4.38 -9.24 -3.46
N LEU A 75 -3.82 -10.40 -3.79
CA LEU A 75 -2.40 -10.53 -4.12
C LEU A 75 -2.00 -9.70 -5.35
N ALA A 76 -2.90 -9.54 -6.33
CA ALA A 76 -2.64 -8.76 -7.53
C ALA A 76 -2.48 -7.27 -7.19
N LYS A 77 -3.38 -6.74 -6.35
CA LYS A 77 -3.29 -5.35 -5.89
C LYS A 77 -2.07 -5.12 -5.00
N ILE A 78 -1.73 -6.05 -4.12
CA ILE A 78 -0.49 -5.98 -3.29
C ILE A 78 0.76 -5.89 -4.18
N GLN A 79 0.85 -6.75 -5.20
CA GLN A 79 1.99 -6.75 -6.12
C GLN A 79 2.06 -5.46 -6.92
N LYS A 80 0.94 -4.98 -7.44
CA LYS A 80 0.85 -3.73 -8.20
C LYS A 80 1.34 -2.53 -7.39
N ILE A 81 0.87 -2.38 -6.15
CA ILE A 81 1.29 -1.28 -5.25
C ILE A 81 2.80 -1.32 -5.01
N LYS A 82 3.35 -2.51 -4.72
CA LYS A 82 4.80 -2.68 -4.51
C LYS A 82 5.62 -2.41 -5.77
N GLN A 83 5.08 -2.78 -6.94
CA GLN A 83 5.75 -2.56 -8.21
C GLN A 83 5.76 -1.08 -8.59
N GLU A 84 4.63 -0.37 -8.42
CA GLU A 84 4.52 1.07 -8.65
C GLU A 84 5.49 1.85 -7.75
N ALA A 85 5.57 1.48 -6.46
CA ALA A 85 6.53 2.08 -5.53
C ALA A 85 7.98 1.86 -5.97
N LYS A 86 8.31 0.69 -6.50
CA LYS A 86 9.66 0.40 -7.04
C LYS A 86 9.96 1.16 -8.32
N GLU A 87 9.02 1.18 -9.25
CA GLU A 87 9.18 1.89 -10.52
C GLU A 87 9.36 3.39 -10.29
N ALA A 88 8.67 3.98 -9.32
CA ALA A 88 8.84 5.37 -8.91
C ALA A 88 10.25 5.70 -8.37
N CYS A 89 10.99 4.69 -7.93
CA CYS A 89 12.33 4.81 -7.35
C CYS A 89 13.44 4.30 -8.25
N THR A 90 13.08 3.88 -9.47
CA THR A 90 14.01 3.44 -10.50
C THR A 90 14.17 4.56 -11.53
N GLU A 91 14.92 5.60 -11.18
CA GLU A 91 15.47 6.59 -12.14
C GLU A 91 17.00 6.49 -12.24
#